data_AF-A0A383DVQ1-F1
#
_entry.id   AF-A0A383DVQ1-F1
#
_cell.length_a   1.000
_cell.length_b   1.000
_cell.length_c   1.000
_cell.angle_alpha   90.00
_cell.angle_beta   90.00
_cell.angle_gamma   90.00
#
_symmetry.space_group_name_H-M   'P 1'
#
loop_
_entity.id
_entity.type
_entity.pdbx_description
1 polymer ?
#
loop_
_entity_poly.entity_id
_entity_poly.type
_entity_poly.pdbx_seq_one_letter_code
_entity_poly.pdbx_strand_id
1 'polypeptide(L)'
;MSETLTQFGTSFQSKIIASLLRDVKFIQTISDILEPAMFDSDSNKWIVKTIRDYYYEYKKQPTLEVIKYKIDEIENDILKVGVVDKLRDVWKNIEATDLEFVEEQTLDFCKNQTLKNAILNSVELLENKDYDGIKSIIDEAMKAGSERDLGHDYLVSLEDRLTQSARITVKTPWD
;
A
#
# COMPACT_ATOMS: atom_id res chain seq x y z
N MET A 1 23.84 5.47 -3.49
CA MET A 1 23.60 4.15 -4.11
C MET A 1 22.22 3.69 -3.69
N SER A 2 21.25 3.80 -4.60
CA SER A 2 19.86 3.43 -4.37
C SER A 2 19.77 1.91 -4.31
N GLU A 3 19.51 1.37 -3.12
CA GLU A 3 19.12 -0.03 -2.99
C GLU A 3 17.70 -0.12 -3.52
N THR A 4 17.58 -0.56 -4.77
CA THR A 4 16.31 -0.83 -5.42
C THR A 4 15.84 -2.22 -5.02
N LEU A 5 14.57 -2.57 -5.26
CA LEU A 5 14.04 -3.92 -5.07
C LEU A 5 14.74 -4.99 -5.94
N THR A 6 15.83 -4.64 -6.61
CA THR A 6 16.71 -5.55 -7.36
C THR A 6 17.34 -6.61 -6.47
N GLN A 7 17.54 -6.34 -5.18
CA GLN A 7 18.06 -7.32 -4.22
C GLN A 7 17.12 -8.52 -4.02
N PHE A 8 15.80 -8.34 -4.18
CA PHE A 8 14.83 -9.41 -4.01
C PHE A 8 14.55 -10.22 -5.28
N GLY A 9 15.04 -9.77 -6.44
CA GLY A 9 14.84 -10.45 -7.72
C GLY A 9 13.46 -10.21 -8.36
N THR A 10 13.36 -10.50 -9.66
CA THR A 10 12.16 -10.23 -10.49
C THR A 10 10.94 -11.07 -10.08
N SER A 11 11.16 -12.29 -9.58
CA SER A 11 10.10 -13.16 -9.06
C SER A 11 9.46 -12.56 -7.81
N PHE A 12 10.26 -12.02 -6.88
CA PHE A 12 9.75 -11.41 -5.66
C PHE A 12 8.98 -10.12 -5.96
N GLN A 13 9.46 -9.29 -6.89
CA GLN A 13 8.71 -8.11 -7.35
C GLN A 13 7.34 -8.49 -7.91
N SER A 14 7.23 -9.61 -8.62
CA SER A 14 5.95 -10.10 -9.13
C SER A 14 5.05 -10.61 -8.00
N LYS A 15 5.60 -11.24 -6.97
CA LYS A 15 4.87 -11.63 -5.75
C LYS A 15 4.37 -10.41 -4.96
N ILE A 16 5.14 -9.32 -4.89
CA ILE A 16 4.69 -8.07 -4.26
C ILE A 16 3.45 -7.50 -4.98
N ILE A 17 3.49 -7.45 -6.31
CA ILE A 17 2.35 -6.98 -7.11
C ILE A 17 1.14 -7.90 -6.93
N ALA A 18 1.37 -9.21 -6.76
CA ALA A 18 0.32 -10.17 -6.45
C ALA A 18 -0.33 -9.89 -5.10
N SER A 19 0.46 -9.66 -4.04
CA SER A 19 -0.06 -9.24 -2.72
C SER A 19 -0.85 -7.94 -2.80
N LEU A 20 -0.35 -6.94 -3.53
CA LEU A 20 -1.05 -5.66 -3.73
C LEU A 20 -2.44 -5.81 -4.35
N LEU A 21 -2.64 -6.85 -5.18
CA LEU A 21 -3.93 -7.13 -5.82
C LEU A 21 -4.86 -8.00 -4.95
N ARG A 22 -4.31 -8.73 -3.98
CA ARG A 22 -5.03 -9.70 -3.15
C ARG A 22 -5.46 -9.12 -1.81
N ASP A 23 -4.59 -8.36 -1.14
CA ASP A 23 -4.88 -7.83 0.20
C ASP A 23 -5.03 -6.30 0.20
N VAL A 24 -6.25 -5.87 0.53
CA VAL A 24 -6.64 -4.46 0.66
C VAL A 24 -5.93 -3.79 1.84
N LYS A 25 -5.65 -4.53 2.92
CA LYS A 25 -4.91 -4.01 4.07
C LYS A 25 -3.45 -3.77 3.73
N PHE A 26 -2.85 -4.65 2.94
CA PHE A 26 -1.47 -4.51 2.50
C PHE A 26 -1.29 -3.28 1.63
N ILE A 27 -2.14 -3.09 0.61
CA ILE A 27 -2.08 -1.88 -0.22
C ILE A 27 -2.32 -0.62 0.61
N GLN A 28 -3.21 -0.67 1.60
CA GLN A 28 -3.49 0.47 2.47
C GLN A 28 -2.28 0.89 3.31
N THR A 29 -1.54 -0.07 3.87
CA THR A 29 -0.36 0.22 4.69
C THR A 29 0.80 0.66 3.81
N ILE A 30 0.98 0.02 2.66
CA ILE A 30 2.16 0.26 1.81
C ILE A 30 1.96 1.40 0.81
N SER A 31 0.72 1.85 0.50
CA SER A 31 0.46 2.90 -0.51
C SER A 31 1.14 4.23 -0.22
N ASP A 32 1.40 4.54 1.05
CA ASP A 32 2.05 5.77 1.50
C ASP A 32 3.59 5.65 1.50
N ILE A 33 4.13 4.43 1.50
CA ILE A 33 5.58 4.14 1.57
C ILE A 33 6.13 3.67 0.23
N LEU A 34 5.27 3.06 -0.59
CA LEU A 34 5.64 2.42 -1.85
C LEU A 34 5.83 3.48 -2.92
N GLU A 35 7.08 3.84 -3.14
CA GLU A 35 7.45 4.64 -4.30
C GLU A 35 7.55 3.75 -5.55
N PRO A 36 6.85 4.08 -6.66
CA PRO A 36 6.98 3.35 -7.92
C PRO A 36 8.44 3.30 -8.42
N ALA A 37 9.28 4.26 -8.04
CA ALA A 37 10.70 4.33 -8.37
C ALA A 37 11.54 3.18 -7.78
N MET A 38 11.02 2.45 -6.79
CA MET A 38 11.70 1.31 -6.16
C MET A 38 11.75 0.07 -7.06
N PHE A 39 10.88 -0.01 -8.06
CA PHE A 39 10.83 -1.09 -9.03
C PHE A 39 11.75 -0.80 -10.20
N ASP A 40 12.41 -1.83 -10.72
CA ASP A 40 13.38 -1.69 -11.82
C ASP A 40 12.68 -1.57 -13.19
N SER A 41 11.74 -2.46 -13.44
CA SER A 41 11.05 -2.57 -14.72
C SER A 41 9.97 -1.52 -14.88
N ASP A 42 9.99 -0.78 -15.99
CA ASP A 42 8.99 0.25 -16.32
C ASP A 42 7.57 -0.30 -16.35
N SER A 43 7.39 -1.56 -16.75
CA SER A 43 6.12 -2.28 -16.65
C SER A 43 5.64 -2.41 -15.19
N ASN A 44 6.53 -2.76 -14.27
CA ASN A 44 6.20 -2.89 -12.83
C ASN A 44 5.90 -1.51 -12.22
N LYS A 45 6.70 -0.49 -12.56
CA LYS A 45 6.47 0.90 -12.11
C LYS A 45 5.09 1.38 -12.54
N TRP A 46 4.72 1.11 -13.79
CA TRP A 46 3.42 1.49 -14.34
C TRP A 46 2.28 0.76 -13.62
N ILE A 47 2.38 -0.56 -13.44
CA ILE A 47 1.35 -1.34 -12.72
C ILE A 47 1.15 -0.79 -11.31
N VAL A 48 2.22 -0.62 -10.54
CA VAL A 48 2.14 -0.14 -9.15
C VAL A 48 1.55 1.27 -9.08
N LYS A 49 1.95 2.16 -10.00
CA LYS A 49 1.37 3.51 -10.09
C LYS A 49 -0.14 3.44 -10.37
N THR A 50 -0.55 2.65 -11.35
CA THR A 50 -1.96 2.50 -11.71
C THR A 50 -2.79 1.92 -10.56
N ILE A 51 -2.26 0.95 -9.82
CA ILE A 51 -2.91 0.37 -8.64
C ILE A 51 -3.00 1.43 -7.53
N ARG A 52 -1.92 2.18 -7.26
CA ARG A 52 -1.90 3.26 -6.27
C ARG A 52 -2.91 4.37 -6.58
N ASP A 53 -2.94 4.84 -7.83
CA ASP A 53 -3.87 5.89 -8.29
C ASP A 53 -5.32 5.41 -8.15
N TYR A 54 -5.60 4.16 -8.53
CA TYR A 54 -6.93 3.57 -8.35
C TYR A 54 -7.31 3.44 -6.88
N TYR A 55 -6.37 3.06 -6.02
CA TYR A 55 -6.59 2.97 -4.59
C TYR A 55 -6.88 4.35 -3.96
N TYR A 56 -6.20 5.41 -4.38
CA TYR A 56 -6.51 6.76 -3.91
C TYR A 56 -7.90 7.25 -4.33
N GLU A 57 -8.32 6.94 -5.57
CA GLU A 57 -9.63 7.35 -6.09
C GLU A 57 -10.80 6.56 -5.46
N TYR A 58 -10.66 5.24 -5.36
CA TYR A 58 -11.78 4.35 -5.02
C TYR A 58 -11.67 3.67 -3.66
N LYS A 59 -10.51 3.74 -2.99
CA LYS A 59 -10.18 3.02 -1.73
C LYS A 59 -10.50 1.53 -1.80
N LYS A 60 -10.42 0.95 -3.00
CA LYS A 60 -10.73 -0.45 -3.30
C LYS A 60 -9.64 -1.04 -4.17
N GLN A 61 -9.49 -2.36 -4.08
CA GLN A 61 -8.61 -3.10 -4.98
C GLN A 61 -9.13 -3.01 -6.43
N PRO A 62 -8.26 -2.73 -7.40
CA PRO A 62 -8.64 -2.74 -8.82
C PRO A 62 -8.96 -4.17 -9.25
N THR A 63 -10.11 -4.36 -9.91
CA THR A 63 -10.42 -5.65 -10.56
C THR A 63 -9.58 -5.82 -11.82
N LEU A 64 -9.37 -7.07 -12.25
CA LEU A 64 -8.65 -7.38 -13.49
C LEU A 64 -9.20 -6.65 -14.72
N GLU A 65 -10.52 -6.40 -14.76
CA GLU A 65 -11.16 -5.66 -15.85
C GLU A 65 -10.75 -4.18 -15.87
N VAL A 66 -10.66 -3.55 -14.69
CA VAL A 66 -10.19 -2.16 -14.58
C VAL A 66 -8.72 -2.06 -14.95
N ILE A 67 -7.90 -3.02 -14.54
CA ILE A 67 -6.49 -3.06 -14.91
C ILE A 67 -6.36 -3.23 -16.43
N LYS A 68 -7.12 -4.13 -17.04
CA LYS A 68 -7.14 -4.29 -18.51
C LYS A 68 -7.59 -3.02 -19.22
N TYR A 69 -8.63 -2.34 -18.72
CA TYR A 69 -9.11 -1.09 -19.28
C TYR A 69 -8.03 0.00 -19.23
N LYS A 70 -7.37 0.17 -18.07
CA LYS A 70 -6.26 1.13 -17.93
C LYS A 70 -5.01 0.74 -18.75
N ILE A 71 -4.78 -0.56 -18.99
CA ILE A 71 -3.71 -1.03 -19.88
C ILE A 71 -4.04 -0.70 -21.34
N ASP A 72 -5.31 -0.71 -21.72
CA ASP A 72 -5.74 -0.43 -23.09
C ASP A 72 -5.56 1.05 -23.47
N GLU A 73 -5.58 1.95 -22.48
CA GLU A 73 -5.26 3.38 -22.63
C GLU A 73 -3.77 3.68 -22.81
N ILE A 74 -2.87 2.69 -22.65
CA ILE A 74 -1.43 2.88 -22.88
C ILE A 74 -1.16 2.96 -24.40
N GLU A 75 -0.67 4.11 -24.87
CA GLU A 75 -0.29 4.31 -26.28
C GLU A 75 0.97 3.53 -26.72
N ASN A 76 1.81 3.11 -25.77
CA ASN A 76 3.05 2.38 -26.05
C ASN A 76 2.83 0.86 -26.03
N ASP A 77 2.65 0.28 -27.22
CA ASP A 77 2.42 -1.16 -27.41
C ASP A 77 3.51 -2.07 -26.82
N ILE A 78 4.77 -1.63 -26.78
CA ILE A 78 5.88 -2.43 -26.23
C ILE A 78 5.72 -2.56 -24.71
N LEU A 79 5.37 -1.46 -24.04
CA LEU A 79 5.09 -1.46 -22.61
C LEU A 79 3.82 -2.24 -22.30
N LYS A 80 2.79 -2.14 -23.15
CA LYS A 80 1.52 -2.87 -23.02
C LYS A 80 1.74 -4.39 -23.00
N VAL A 81 2.50 -4.92 -23.95
CA VAL A 81 2.82 -6.35 -24.01
C VAL A 81 3.62 -6.79 -22.79
N GLY A 82 4.62 -6.00 -22.38
CA GLY A 82 5.43 -6.29 -21.18
C GLY A 82 4.61 -6.28 -19.88
N VAL A 83 3.67 -5.34 -19.75
CA VAL A 83 2.76 -5.25 -18.60
C VAL A 83 1.83 -6.45 -18.54
N VAL A 84 1.23 -6.85 -19.67
CA VAL A 84 0.33 -8.01 -19.72
C VAL A 84 1.06 -9.31 -19.40
N ASP A 85 2.28 -9.50 -19.92
CA ASP A 85 3.07 -10.69 -19.66
C ASP A 85 3.47 -10.78 -18.18
N LYS A 86 3.92 -9.66 -17.60
CA LYS A 86 4.21 -9.59 -16.16
C LYS A 86 2.96 -9.79 -15.31
N LEU A 87 1.82 -9.26 -15.70
CA LEU A 87 0.56 -9.47 -14.98
C LEU A 87 0.16 -10.96 -14.98
N ARG A 88 0.43 -11.69 -16.07
CA ARG A 88 0.20 -13.15 -16.11
C ARG A 88 1.14 -13.90 -15.18
N ASP A 89 2.39 -13.48 -15.08
CA ASP A 89 3.37 -14.10 -14.18
C ASP A 89 3.06 -13.79 -12.70
N VAL A 90 2.63 -12.57 -12.41
CA VAL A 90 2.07 -12.15 -11.12
C VAL A 90 0.89 -13.06 -10.73
N TRP A 91 -0.06 -13.28 -11.66
CA TRP A 91 -1.26 -14.08 -11.40
C TRP A 91 -0.95 -15.55 -11.14
N LYS A 92 0.07 -16.12 -11.78
CA LYS A 92 0.52 -17.49 -11.49
C LYS A 92 1.08 -17.65 -10.07
N ASN A 93 1.59 -16.57 -9.50
CA ASN A 93 2.19 -16.56 -8.16
C ASN A 93 1.24 -16.05 -7.06
N ILE A 94 -0.03 -15.75 -7.38
CA ILE A 94 -1.07 -15.28 -6.42
C ILE A 94 -1.44 -16.31 -5.36
N GLU A 95 -1.19 -17.60 -5.60
CA GLU A 95 -1.46 -18.68 -4.65
C GLU A 95 -0.22 -19.15 -3.90
N ALA A 96 0.92 -18.46 -4.04
CA ALA A 96 2.11 -18.82 -3.29
C ALA A 96 1.82 -18.67 -1.79
N THR A 97 2.08 -19.73 -1.02
CA THR A 97 2.00 -19.72 0.45
C THR A 97 2.95 -18.72 1.09
N ASP A 98 3.95 -18.24 0.35
CA ASP A 98 4.97 -17.31 0.83
C ASP A 98 4.52 -15.84 0.85
N LEU A 99 3.27 -15.53 0.48
CA LEU A 99 2.81 -14.15 0.37
C LEU A 99 2.94 -13.38 1.69
N GLU A 100 2.63 -13.99 2.82
CA GLU A 100 2.77 -13.36 4.14
C GLU A 100 4.23 -12.99 4.43
N PHE A 101 5.18 -13.88 4.10
CA PHE A 101 6.61 -13.58 4.21
C PHE A 101 7.05 -12.47 3.25
N VAL A 102 6.53 -12.46 2.03
CA VAL A 102 6.82 -11.41 1.04
C VAL A 102 6.30 -10.07 1.53
N GLU A 103 5.10 -10.02 2.12
CA GLU A 103 4.49 -8.82 2.66
C GLU A 103 5.32 -8.23 3.80
N GLU A 104 5.68 -9.05 4.79
CA GLU A 104 6.49 -8.62 5.93
C GLU A 104 7.86 -8.09 5.49
N GLN A 105 8.55 -8.84 4.62
CA GLN A 105 9.86 -8.42 4.09
C GLN A 105 9.78 -7.15 3.25
N THR A 106 8.70 -6.98 2.48
CA THR A 106 8.51 -5.77 1.67
C THR A 106 8.24 -4.56 2.54
N LEU A 107 7.46 -4.71 3.62
CA LEU A 107 7.23 -3.65 4.60
C LEU A 107 8.53 -3.22 5.27
N ASP A 108 9.32 -4.17 5.74
CA ASP A 108 10.61 -3.87 6.39
C ASP A 108 11.60 -3.21 5.43
N PHE A 109 11.64 -3.66 4.18
CA PHE A 109 12.45 -3.01 3.16
C PHE A 109 12.00 -1.58 2.87
N CYS A 110 10.69 -1.36 2.71
CA CYS A 110 10.13 -0.03 2.48
C CYS A 110 10.41 0.92 3.65
N LYS A 111 10.29 0.46 4.91
CA LYS A 111 10.65 1.24 6.11
C LYS A 111 12.13 1.59 6.15
N ASN A 112 13.00 0.63 5.86
CA ASN A 112 14.44 0.87 5.84
C ASN A 112 14.82 1.88 4.75
N GLN A 113 14.15 1.82 3.59
CA GLN A 113 14.38 2.75 2.51
C GLN A 113 13.89 4.17 2.86
N THR A 114 12.69 4.32 3.43
CA THR A 114 12.18 5.64 3.81
C THR A 114 13.03 6.26 4.90
N LEU A 115 13.50 5.49 5.88
CA LEU A 115 14.47 5.96 6.87
C LEU A 115 15.78 6.41 6.22
N LYS A 116 16.31 5.64 5.26
CA LYS A 116 17.53 6.01 4.55
C LYS A 116 17.37 7.30 3.73
N ASN A 117 16.26 7.45 3.02
CA ASN A 117 15.94 8.67 2.29
C ASN A 117 15.76 9.87 3.23
N ALA A 118 15.08 9.68 4.36
CA ALA A 118 14.93 10.68 5.41
C ALA A 118 16.29 11.12 5.98
N ILE A 119 17.20 10.18 6.23
CA ILE A 119 18.57 10.48 6.69
C ILE A 119 19.33 11.27 5.61
N LEU A 120 19.26 10.89 4.34
CA LEU A 120 19.91 11.64 3.27
C LEU A 120 19.39 13.08 3.18
N ASN A 121 18.07 13.27 3.23
CA ASN A 121 17.46 14.60 3.26
C ASN A 121 17.83 15.38 4.53
N SER A 122 18.03 14.68 5.66
CA SER A 122 18.47 15.31 6.91
C SER A 122 19.90 15.85 6.83
N VAL A 123 20.76 15.31 5.94
CA VAL A 123 22.11 15.85 5.71
C VAL A 123 22.04 17.26 5.12
N GLU A 124 21.13 17.50 4.18
CA GLU A 124 20.91 18.84 3.60
C GLU A 124 20.37 19.83 4.65
N LEU A 125 19.51 19.38 5.54
CA LEU A 125 19.00 20.21 6.65
C LEU A 125 20.04 20.46 7.74
N LEU A 126 20.99 19.53 7.92
CA LEU A 126 22.10 19.68 8.84
C LEU A 126 23.03 20.82 8.40
N GLU A 127 23.22 21.01 7.10
CA GLU A 127 23.95 22.17 6.55
C GLU A 127 23.27 23.50 6.91
N ASN A 128 21.94 23.50 6.97
CA ASN A 128 21.14 24.66 7.36
C ASN A 128 20.97 24.83 8.88
N LYS A 129 21.55 23.94 9.70
CA LYS A 129 21.41 23.89 11.17
C LYS A 129 19.96 23.81 11.68
N ASP A 130 19.04 23.29 10.87
CA ASP A 130 17.64 23.12 11.25
C ASP A 130 17.43 21.75 11.92
N TYR A 131 17.61 21.70 13.24
CA TYR A 131 17.45 20.47 14.02
C TYR A 131 15.98 20.04 14.20
N ASP A 132 15.04 21.00 14.16
CA ASP A 132 13.61 20.69 14.29
C ASP A 132 13.08 20.07 12.99
N GLY A 133 13.53 20.54 11.83
CA GLY A 133 13.21 19.94 10.53
C GLY A 133 13.72 18.49 10.41
N ILE A 134 14.94 18.22 10.88
CA ILE A 134 15.50 16.86 10.90
C ILE A 134 14.65 15.92 11.75
N LYS A 135 14.26 16.36 12.95
CA LYS A 135 13.43 15.56 13.84
C LYS A 135 12.07 15.26 13.22
N SER A 136 11.44 16.26 12.58
CA SER A 136 10.14 16.08 11.91
C SER A 136 10.22 15.06 10.78
N ILE A 137 11.26 15.12 9.93
CA ILE A 137 11.43 14.20 8.80
C ILE A 137 11.66 12.76 9.29
N ILE A 138 12.47 12.58 10.34
CA ILE A 138 12.72 11.26 10.92
C ILE A 138 11.46 10.71 11.60
N ASP A 139 10.72 11.54 12.35
CA ASP A 139 9.45 11.15 12.98
C ASP A 139 8.39 10.77 11.93
N GLU A 140 8.36 11.44 10.78
CA GLU A 140 7.48 11.10 9.65
C GLU A 140 7.88 9.79 8.99
N ALA A 141 9.18 9.56 8.77
CA ALA A 141 9.68 8.29 8.23
C ALA A 141 9.46 7.11 9.18
N MET A 142 9.54 7.31 10.50
CA MET A 142 9.20 6.27 11.49
C MET A 142 7.71 5.95 11.53
N LYS A 143 6.84 6.93 11.22
CA LYS A 143 5.39 6.70 11.07
C LYS A 143 5.03 6.07 9.72
N ALA A 144 5.88 6.19 8.71
CA ALA A 144 5.68 5.56 7.41
C ALA A 144 5.78 4.03 7.56
N GLY A 145 4.66 3.32 7.40
CA GLY A 145 4.58 1.86 7.52
C GLY A 145 4.24 1.29 8.87
N SER A 146 3.82 2.14 9.81
CA SER A 146 2.94 1.64 10.88
C SER A 146 1.62 1.21 10.23
N GLU A 147 1.07 0.07 10.68
CA GLU A 147 -0.32 -0.24 10.35
C GLU A 147 -1.18 0.95 10.77
N ARG A 148 -1.89 1.53 9.80
CA ARG A 148 -3.02 2.38 10.13
C ARG A 148 -4.13 1.45 10.60
N ASP A 149 -4.04 1.06 11.86
CA ASP A 149 -5.19 0.54 12.58
C ASP A 149 -6.21 1.68 12.63
N LEU A 150 -7.05 1.75 11.59
CA LEU A 150 -8.28 2.53 11.62
C LEU A 150 -9.08 1.92 12.75
N GLY A 151 -8.94 2.52 13.94
CA GLY A 151 -9.57 2.01 15.15
C GLY A 151 -11.04 1.67 14.91
N HIS A 152 -11.52 0.69 15.69
CA HIS A 152 -12.88 0.13 15.70
C HIS A 152 -13.83 0.66 14.62
N ASP A 153 -14.13 -0.19 13.65
CA ASP A 153 -15.14 0.07 12.63
C ASP A 153 -16.52 0.31 13.29
N TYR A 154 -16.82 1.58 13.59
CA TYR A 154 -18.01 1.99 14.35
C TYR A 154 -19.33 1.55 13.71
N LEU A 155 -19.30 1.24 12.41
CA LEU A 155 -20.45 0.78 11.65
C LEU A 155 -20.82 -0.68 11.99
N VAL A 156 -19.84 -1.53 12.32
CA VAL A 156 -20.08 -2.96 12.57
C VAL A 156 -20.83 -3.18 13.89
N SER A 157 -20.60 -2.35 14.90
CA SER A 157 -21.25 -2.46 16.22
C SER A 157 -22.35 -1.42 16.47
N LEU A 158 -22.88 -0.80 15.40
CA LEU A 158 -23.94 0.21 15.51
C LEU A 158 -25.25 -0.40 16.06
N GLU A 159 -25.65 -1.56 15.55
CA GLU A 159 -26.91 -2.22 15.95
C GLU A 159 -26.90 -2.66 17.41
N ASP A 160 -25.81 -3.25 17.90
CA ASP A 160 -25.67 -3.66 19.31
C ASP A 160 -25.75 -2.45 20.26
N ARG A 161 -25.15 -1.32 19.85
CA ARG A 161 -25.22 -0.07 20.62
C ARG A 161 -26.61 0.55 20.61
N LEU A 162 -27.30 0.56 19.47
CA LEU A 162 -28.67 1.04 19.38
C LEU A 162 -29.62 0.16 20.21
N THR A 163 -29.40 -1.15 20.22
CA THR A 163 -30.17 -2.11 21.03
C THR A 163 -29.95 -1.89 22.52
N GLN A 164 -28.72 -1.63 22.96
CA GLN A 164 -28.43 -1.25 24.35
C GLN A 164 -28.94 0.14 24.73
N SER A 165 -29.06 1.07 23.78
CA SER A 165 -29.58 2.42 24.02
C SER A 165 -31.11 2.46 24.12
N ALA A 166 -31.80 1.45 23.59
CA ALA A 166 -33.24 1.30 23.76
C ALA A 166 -33.57 1.05 25.24
N ARG A 167 -34.09 2.08 25.91
CA ARG A 167 -34.54 1.99 27.30
C ARG A 167 -35.67 0.96 27.41
N ILE A 168 -35.54 0.04 28.37
CA ILE A 168 -36.63 -0.83 28.80
C ILE A 168 -37.68 0.07 29.46
N THR A 169 -38.76 0.38 28.75
CA THR A 169 -39.86 1.19 29.28
C THR A 169 -40.79 0.32 30.11
N VAL A 170 -41.13 0.79 31.31
CA VAL A 170 -42.18 0.20 32.13
C VAL A 170 -43.47 0.96 31.84
N LYS A 171 -44.58 0.24 31.64
CA LYS A 171 -45.88 0.87 31.40
C LYS A 171 -46.25 1.77 32.58
N THR A 172 -46.66 2.99 32.27
CA THR A 172 -47.22 3.89 33.28
C THR A 172 -48.63 3.43 33.67
N PRO A 173 -49.07 3.63 34.93
CA PRO A 173 -50.36 3.15 35.44
C PRO A 173 -51.61 3.84 34.87
N TRP A 174 -51.49 4.55 33.75
CA TRP A 174 -52.54 5.38 33.17
C TRP A 174 -53.16 4.76 31.90
N ASP A 175 -53.04 3.43 31.77
CA ASP A 175 -53.76 2.59 30.80
C ASP A 175 -54.33 1.36 31.51
#